data_AF-A0A4U0P3L5-F1
#
_entry.id   AF-A0A4U0P3L5-F1
#
_cell.length_a   1.000
_cell.length_b   1.000
_cell.length_c   1.000
_cell.angle_alpha   90.00
_cell.angle_beta   90.00
_cell.angle_gamma   90.00
#
_symmetry.space_group_name_H-M   'P 1'
#
loop_
_entity.id
_entity.type
_entity.pdbx_description
1 polymer ?
#
loop_
_entity_poly.entity_id
_entity_poly.type
_entity_poly.pdbx_seq_one_letter_code
_entity_poly.pdbx_strand_id
1 'polypeptide(L)'
;MKKFFIIPAVVLAISLSSCGDGNDTKSTAENTATEESTDAVTETVPGIENVNLSNTWTVEGNDQMKFDTELIRVKAGEPVEITLKNVGTMPKEAMGHNFVVLKPGVDLPTFGSEATGAADSEYVPKSSLSSIVAHTKLLGPGEEDKITFTVEKGVYDFICSFPGHYGVMKGKIVAE
;
A
#
# COMPACT_ATOMS: atom_id res chain seq x y z
N MET A 1 -43.12 -23.26 13.72
CA MET A 1 -44.33 -22.93 12.93
C MET A 1 -43.90 -22.09 11.74
N LYS A 2 -43.73 -22.72 10.56
CA LYS A 2 -43.31 -22.06 9.32
C LYS A 2 -44.56 -21.69 8.52
N LYS A 3 -44.72 -20.42 8.15
CA LYS A 3 -45.78 -19.99 7.23
C LYS A 3 -45.15 -19.66 5.88
N PHE A 4 -45.46 -20.53 4.92
CA PHE A 4 -45.26 -20.32 3.50
C PHE A 4 -46.32 -19.35 2.98
N PHE A 5 -45.93 -18.47 2.06
CA PHE A 5 -46.85 -17.70 1.23
C PHE A 5 -46.53 -17.97 -0.24
N ILE A 6 -47.50 -18.54 -0.94
CA ILE A 6 -47.51 -18.87 -2.37
C ILE A 6 -48.60 -18.00 -3.00
N ILE A 7 -48.33 -17.21 -4.05
CA ILE A 7 -49.26 -16.92 -5.19
C ILE A 7 -48.42 -16.45 -6.42
N PRO A 8 -48.95 -16.35 -7.67
CA PRO A 8 -48.72 -17.31 -8.75
C PRO A 8 -48.07 -16.70 -10.02
N ALA A 9 -47.78 -17.58 -10.98
CA ALA A 9 -47.21 -17.31 -12.30
C ALA A 9 -48.15 -16.56 -13.27
N VAL A 10 -47.57 -15.71 -14.13
CA VAL A 10 -48.03 -15.45 -15.51
C VAL A 10 -46.80 -15.40 -16.42
N VAL A 11 -46.87 -16.24 -17.46
CA VAL A 11 -45.88 -16.44 -18.52
C VAL A 11 -46.17 -15.49 -19.68
N LEU A 12 -45.14 -14.90 -20.30
CA LEU A 12 -45.17 -14.61 -21.73
C LEU A 12 -43.75 -14.63 -22.31
N ALA A 13 -43.52 -15.57 -23.23
CA ALA A 13 -42.29 -15.79 -23.97
C ALA A 13 -42.31 -15.03 -25.30
N ILE A 14 -41.18 -14.46 -25.73
CA ILE A 14 -40.86 -14.23 -27.14
C ILE A 14 -39.35 -14.51 -27.33
N SER A 15 -39.08 -15.50 -28.18
CA SER A 15 -37.77 -15.90 -28.68
C SER A 15 -37.49 -15.25 -30.04
N LEU A 16 -36.24 -14.89 -30.31
CA LEU A 16 -35.66 -14.89 -31.66
C LEU A 16 -34.18 -15.28 -31.59
N SER A 17 -33.87 -16.37 -32.27
CA SER A 17 -32.54 -16.92 -32.53
C SER A 17 -31.82 -16.13 -33.63
N SER A 18 -30.48 -16.08 -33.56
CA SER A 18 -29.64 -15.87 -34.75
C SER A 18 -28.36 -16.71 -34.62
N CYS A 19 -28.16 -17.59 -35.60
CA CYS A 19 -26.98 -18.43 -35.82
C CYS A 19 -26.20 -17.93 -37.05
N GLY A 20 -24.90 -18.22 -37.09
CA GLY A 20 -24.02 -18.20 -38.27
C GLY A 20 -22.59 -18.43 -37.79
N ASP A 21 -22.04 -19.63 -37.72
CA ASP A 21 -21.65 -20.64 -38.73
C ASP A 21 -20.20 -20.45 -39.27
N GLY A 22 -19.39 -21.49 -39.10
CA GLY A 22 -18.31 -21.85 -40.04
C GLY A 22 -16.85 -21.67 -39.62
N ASN A 23 -16.22 -22.78 -39.20
CA ASN A 23 -15.13 -23.48 -39.92
C ASN A 23 -13.83 -23.80 -39.13
N ASP A 24 -13.42 -25.07 -39.22
CA ASP A 24 -12.19 -25.68 -38.70
C ASP A 24 -10.93 -25.17 -39.40
N THR A 25 -9.82 -24.89 -38.67
CA THR A 25 -8.46 -25.34 -39.05
C THR A 25 -7.35 -25.03 -38.01
N LYS A 26 -6.60 -26.08 -37.68
CA LYS A 26 -5.11 -26.17 -37.56
C LYS A 26 -4.33 -25.33 -36.52
N SER A 27 -3.69 -26.07 -35.61
CA SER A 27 -2.30 -25.95 -35.12
C SER A 27 -1.43 -24.86 -35.76
N THR A 28 -0.74 -24.05 -34.94
CA THR A 28 0.73 -24.09 -34.73
C THR A 28 1.16 -22.97 -33.77
N ALA A 29 2.13 -23.29 -32.91
CA ALA A 29 2.81 -22.39 -32.00
C ALA A 29 3.49 -21.23 -32.72
N GLU A 30 3.50 -20.02 -32.15
CA GLU A 30 4.73 -19.24 -32.08
C GLU A 30 4.68 -18.17 -30.99
N ASN A 31 5.84 -18.05 -30.37
CA ASN A 31 6.28 -17.14 -29.35
C ASN A 31 6.20 -15.69 -29.84
N THR A 32 5.65 -14.78 -29.05
CA THR A 32 6.07 -13.38 -29.08
C THR A 32 5.93 -12.84 -27.66
N ALA A 33 7.05 -12.82 -26.97
CA ALA A 33 7.28 -11.95 -25.84
C ALA A 33 6.97 -10.51 -26.28
N THR A 34 5.90 -9.95 -25.76
CA THR A 34 5.70 -8.51 -25.74
C THR A 34 6.25 -8.04 -24.41
N GLU A 35 7.46 -7.47 -24.48
CA GLU A 35 8.02 -6.63 -23.44
C GLU A 35 7.06 -5.46 -23.20
N GLU A 36 6.25 -5.54 -22.14
CA GLU A 36 5.67 -4.35 -21.53
C GLU A 36 6.79 -3.62 -20.78
N SER A 37 7.47 -2.72 -21.48
CA SER A 37 8.13 -1.59 -20.84
C SER A 37 7.05 -0.76 -20.14
N THR A 38 6.91 -0.97 -18.84
CA THR A 38 6.17 -0.06 -17.97
C THR A 38 6.99 1.22 -17.83
N ASP A 39 6.75 2.19 -18.71
CA ASP A 39 7.07 3.59 -18.45
C ASP A 39 6.32 4.00 -17.19
N ALA A 40 7.03 3.94 -16.05
CA ALA A 40 6.55 4.44 -14.78
C ALA A 40 6.28 5.93 -14.95
N VAL A 41 5.00 6.31 -14.82
CA VAL A 41 4.55 7.70 -14.72
C VAL A 41 5.42 8.37 -13.66
N THR A 42 6.34 9.22 -14.10
CA THR A 42 7.10 10.11 -13.23
C THR A 42 6.14 11.18 -12.72
N GLU A 43 5.40 10.86 -11.66
CA GLU A 43 4.77 11.88 -10.86
C GLU A 43 5.85 12.80 -10.31
N THR A 44 5.81 14.06 -10.74
CA THR A 44 6.63 15.12 -10.15
C THR A 44 6.10 15.42 -8.76
N VAL A 45 6.81 14.99 -7.72
CA VAL A 45 6.50 15.29 -6.31
C VAL A 45 7.03 16.70 -5.98
N PRO A 46 6.18 17.71 -5.71
CA PRO A 46 6.66 19.06 -5.43
C PRO A 46 7.54 19.12 -4.18
N GLY A 47 8.65 19.88 -4.26
CA GLY A 47 9.55 20.10 -3.14
C GLY A 47 10.63 19.03 -2.98
N ILE A 48 10.55 17.91 -3.72
CA ILE A 48 11.54 16.83 -3.65
C ILE A 48 12.94 17.29 -4.08
N GLU A 49 13.03 18.29 -4.95
CA GLU A 49 14.29 18.89 -5.39
C GLU A 49 15.06 19.57 -4.25
N ASN A 50 14.38 19.92 -3.16
CA ASN A 50 14.99 20.53 -1.96
C ASN A 50 15.41 19.48 -0.93
N VAL A 51 15.12 18.19 -1.18
CA VAL A 51 15.43 17.07 -0.29
C VAL A 51 16.77 16.48 -0.70
N ASN A 52 17.65 16.27 0.30
CA ASN A 52 18.96 15.66 0.07
C ASN A 52 18.81 14.20 -0.41
N LEU A 53 19.55 13.80 -1.43
CA LEU A 53 19.59 12.41 -1.88
C LEU A 53 20.44 11.57 -0.92
N SER A 54 19.79 10.68 -0.16
CA SER A 54 20.44 9.77 0.78
C SER A 54 19.68 8.45 0.84
N ASN A 55 20.39 7.33 0.96
CA ASN A 55 19.79 6.03 1.21
C ASN A 55 19.70 5.70 2.71
N THR A 56 20.11 6.60 3.59
CA THR A 56 20.00 6.45 5.04
C THR A 56 19.23 7.62 5.62
N TRP A 57 18.14 7.32 6.32
CA TRP A 57 17.26 8.31 6.95
C TRP A 57 16.93 7.93 8.37
N THR A 58 16.76 8.95 9.21
CA THR A 58 16.12 8.83 10.52
C THR A 58 14.84 9.65 10.48
N VAL A 59 13.74 9.07 10.93
CA VAL A 59 12.42 9.69 11.00
C VAL A 59 11.94 9.63 12.44
N GLU A 60 11.42 10.73 12.95
CA GLU A 60 10.87 10.83 14.30
C GLU A 60 9.34 10.90 14.27
N GLY A 61 8.68 10.04 15.03
CA GLY A 61 7.24 10.10 15.32
C GLY A 61 6.99 10.67 16.72
N ASN A 62 5.98 11.53 16.88
CA ASN A 62 5.68 12.20 18.14
C ASN A 62 4.20 12.12 18.56
N ASP A 63 3.94 12.52 19.81
CA ASP A 63 2.59 12.52 20.44
C ASP A 63 1.55 13.42 19.73
N GLN A 64 1.93 14.19 18.71
CA GLN A 64 1.01 14.98 17.88
C GLN A 64 0.55 14.23 16.62
N MET A 65 0.85 12.93 16.52
CA MET A 65 0.59 12.11 15.33
C MET A 65 1.25 12.72 14.09
N LYS A 66 2.55 13.03 14.18
CA LYS A 66 3.33 13.54 13.04
C LYS A 66 4.65 12.79 12.93
N PHE A 67 5.04 12.53 11.68
CA PHE A 67 6.44 12.37 11.36
C PHE A 67 7.09 13.75 11.23
N ASP A 68 8.37 13.87 11.58
CA ASP A 68 9.19 15.05 11.28
C ASP A 68 9.52 15.18 9.79
N THR A 69 9.36 14.09 9.04
CA THR A 69 9.73 13.95 7.63
C THR A 69 8.52 13.56 6.79
N GLU A 70 8.21 14.36 5.77
CA GLU A 70 7.13 14.10 4.80
C GLU A 70 7.65 13.66 3.42
N LEU A 71 8.89 13.99 3.08
CA LEU A 71 9.53 13.63 1.82
C LEU A 71 10.90 13.00 2.07
N ILE A 72 11.13 11.85 1.45
CA ILE A 72 12.38 11.11 1.49
C ILE A 72 12.85 10.93 0.05
N ARG A 73 14.12 11.25 -0.23
CA ARG A 73 14.71 11.10 -1.56
C ARG A 73 15.84 10.09 -1.51
N VAL A 74 15.71 9.01 -2.27
CA VAL A 74 16.64 7.87 -2.27
C VAL A 74 17.08 7.51 -3.68
N LYS A 75 18.20 6.81 -3.81
CA LYS A 75 18.61 6.18 -5.07
C LYS A 75 17.88 4.86 -5.25
N ALA A 76 17.28 4.67 -6.42
CA ALA A 76 16.67 3.40 -6.80
C ALA A 76 17.71 2.28 -6.95
N GLY A 77 17.31 1.03 -6.70
CA GLY A 77 18.14 -0.15 -6.88
C GLY A 77 19.26 -0.37 -5.84
N GLU A 78 19.48 0.61 -4.95
CA GLU A 78 20.42 0.51 -3.84
C GLU A 78 19.68 0.20 -2.52
N PRO A 79 20.33 -0.43 -1.51
CA PRO A 79 19.73 -0.60 -0.19
C PRO A 79 19.37 0.75 0.43
N VAL A 80 18.13 0.88 0.90
CA VAL A 80 17.61 2.03 1.66
C VAL A 80 17.45 1.59 3.11
N GLU A 81 18.00 2.37 4.04
CA GLU A 81 17.84 2.21 5.48
C GLU A 81 16.99 3.34 6.07
N ILE A 82 15.89 2.97 6.71
CA ILE A 82 15.05 3.90 7.47
C ILE A 82 15.08 3.50 8.93
N THR A 83 15.47 4.43 9.80
CA THR A 83 15.34 4.29 11.25
C THR A 83 14.15 5.12 11.72
N LEU A 84 13.13 4.48 12.30
CA LEU A 84 12.06 5.19 13.00
C LEU A 84 12.42 5.31 14.47
N LYS A 85 12.20 6.49 15.05
CA LYS A 85 12.25 6.74 16.49
C LYS A 85 10.92 7.27 16.96
N ASN A 86 10.37 6.74 18.05
CA ASN A 86 9.23 7.35 18.71
C ASN A 86 9.75 8.25 19.84
N VAL A 87 9.71 9.57 19.61
CA VAL A 87 10.15 10.60 20.57
C VAL A 87 9.02 11.09 21.48
N GLY A 88 7.85 10.47 21.37
CA GLY A 88 6.71 10.71 22.24
C GLY A 88 6.92 10.19 23.66
N THR A 89 5.91 10.43 24.49
CA THR A 89 5.88 10.05 25.91
C THR A 89 4.66 9.23 26.27
N MET A 90 3.66 9.17 25.38
CA MET A 90 2.44 8.42 25.60
C MET A 90 2.66 6.90 25.45
N PRO A 91 1.87 6.05 26.13
CA PRO A 91 2.00 4.59 26.03
C PRO A 91 1.80 4.06 24.60
N LYS A 92 2.50 2.97 24.25
CA LYS A 92 2.46 2.31 22.94
C LYS A 92 1.03 1.93 22.50
N GLU A 93 0.19 1.55 23.46
CA GLU A 93 -1.20 1.14 23.21
C GLU A 93 -2.12 2.31 22.84
N ALA A 94 -1.71 3.54 23.14
CA ALA A 94 -2.48 4.76 22.89
C ALA A 94 -1.89 5.63 21.77
N MET A 95 -0.56 5.64 21.63
CA MET A 95 0.17 6.50 20.70
C MET A 95 1.38 5.77 20.09
N GLY A 96 1.18 4.50 19.74
CA GLY A 96 2.19 3.72 19.05
C GLY A 96 2.43 4.23 17.64
N HIS A 97 3.67 4.13 17.17
CA HIS A 97 4.03 4.52 15.80
C HIS A 97 4.79 3.41 15.09
N ASN A 98 4.36 3.07 13.89
CA ASN A 98 5.14 2.26 12.96
C ASN A 98 5.38 3.06 11.68
N PHE A 99 6.30 2.59 10.85
CA PHE A 99 6.59 3.13 9.54
C PHE A 99 6.40 2.03 8.51
N VAL A 100 5.39 2.16 7.66
CA VAL A 100 5.02 1.17 6.65
C VAL A 100 5.22 1.80 5.28
N VAL A 101 6.11 1.21 4.47
CA VAL A 101 6.32 1.59 3.08
C VAL A 101 5.41 0.76 2.19
N LEU A 102 4.56 1.41 1.41
CA LEU A 102 3.57 0.77 0.55
C LEU A 102 4.06 0.78 -0.89
N LYS A 103 3.65 -0.24 -1.66
CA LYS A 103 3.84 -0.25 -3.10
C LYS A 103 3.09 0.93 -3.75
N PRO A 104 3.54 1.40 -4.93
CA PRO A 104 2.85 2.48 -5.64
C PRO A 104 1.40 2.10 -5.94
N GLY A 105 0.49 3.06 -5.81
CA GLY A 105 -0.93 2.90 -6.16
C GLY A 105 -1.81 2.20 -5.11
N VAL A 106 -1.29 1.90 -3.92
CA VAL A 106 -2.11 1.37 -2.82
C VAL A 106 -3.11 2.42 -2.34
N ASP A 107 -4.40 2.05 -2.24
CA ASP A 107 -5.43 2.91 -1.67
C ASP A 107 -5.27 3.02 -0.15
N LEU A 108 -4.79 4.18 0.31
CA LEU A 108 -4.50 4.40 1.74
C LEU A 108 -5.73 4.27 2.65
N PRO A 109 -6.94 4.77 2.30
CA PRO A 109 -8.14 4.56 3.12
C PRO A 109 -8.48 3.09 3.32
N THR A 110 -8.43 2.28 2.25
CA THR A 110 -8.68 0.83 2.33
C THR A 110 -7.62 0.14 3.18
N PHE A 111 -6.32 0.40 2.93
CA PHE A 111 -5.24 -0.18 3.72
C PHE A 111 -5.34 0.21 5.20
N GLY A 112 -5.59 1.48 5.50
CA GLY A 112 -5.75 1.99 6.86
C GLY A 112 -6.96 1.41 7.60
N SER A 113 -8.05 1.15 6.88
CA SER A 113 -9.22 0.47 7.44
C SER A 113 -8.92 -0.98 7.80
N GLU A 114 -8.18 -1.71 6.96
CA GLU A 114 -7.73 -3.09 7.28
C GLU A 114 -6.75 -3.11 8.46
N ALA A 115 -5.80 -2.17 8.47
CA ALA A 115 -4.79 -2.03 9.52
C ALA A 115 -5.43 -1.81 10.90
N THR A 116 -6.55 -1.07 10.97
CA THR A 116 -7.28 -0.83 12.23
C THR A 116 -7.69 -2.12 12.94
N GLY A 117 -7.99 -3.20 12.19
CA GLY A 117 -8.36 -4.51 12.73
C GLY A 117 -7.18 -5.43 13.04
N ALA A 118 -5.94 -5.03 12.76
CA ALA A 118 -4.75 -5.88 12.78
C ALA A 118 -3.89 -5.72 14.05
N ALA A 119 -4.52 -5.51 15.22
CA ALA A 119 -3.82 -5.28 16.48
C ALA A 119 -2.82 -6.40 16.84
N ASP A 120 -3.18 -7.66 16.60
CA ASP A 120 -2.33 -8.84 16.86
C ASP A 120 -1.08 -8.93 15.96
N SER A 121 -1.02 -8.10 14.91
CA SER A 121 0.13 -7.97 14.03
C SER A 121 0.64 -6.52 13.97
N GLU A 122 0.57 -5.82 15.11
CA GLU A 122 1.12 -4.47 15.26
C GLU A 122 0.54 -3.47 14.24
N TYR A 123 -0.74 -3.67 13.89
CA TYR A 123 -1.50 -2.92 12.89
C TYR A 123 -0.98 -3.06 11.46
N VAL A 124 -0.24 -4.13 11.18
CA VAL A 124 0.13 -4.54 9.82
C VAL A 124 -0.85 -5.62 9.34
N PRO A 125 -1.76 -5.31 8.40
CA PRO A 125 -2.80 -6.24 7.98
C PRO A 125 -2.24 -7.40 7.16
N LYS A 126 -2.43 -8.63 7.66
CA LYS A 126 -1.96 -9.86 6.99
C LYS A 126 -2.57 -10.06 5.59
N SER A 127 -3.79 -9.56 5.36
CA SER A 127 -4.48 -9.57 4.07
C SER A 127 -3.77 -8.74 3.00
N SER A 128 -2.98 -7.74 3.41
CA SER A 128 -2.39 -6.73 2.53
C SER A 128 -0.86 -6.76 2.55
N LEU A 129 -0.23 -7.85 2.99
CA LEU A 129 1.23 -8.01 2.99
C LEU A 129 1.84 -7.83 1.60
N SER A 130 1.14 -8.24 0.53
CA SER A 130 1.59 -8.05 -0.85
C SER A 130 1.67 -6.58 -1.27
N SER A 131 1.00 -5.68 -0.54
CA SER A 131 0.98 -4.23 -0.78
C SER A 131 2.10 -3.50 -0.04
N ILE A 132 2.84 -4.18 0.83
CA ILE A 132 3.89 -3.61 1.68
C ILE A 132 5.26 -3.93 1.07
N VAL A 133 6.14 -2.93 1.01
CA VAL A 133 7.56 -3.07 0.65
C VAL A 133 8.36 -3.47 1.89
N ALA A 134 8.20 -2.72 2.97
CA ALA A 134 8.84 -2.95 4.26
C ALA A 134 8.06 -2.24 5.37
N HIS A 135 8.24 -2.68 6.62
CA HIS A 135 7.69 -1.97 7.76
C HIS A 135 8.52 -2.19 9.03
N THR A 136 8.52 -1.19 9.91
CA THR A 136 9.06 -1.34 11.27
C THR A 136 8.08 -2.11 12.16
N LYS A 137 8.51 -2.47 13.36
CA LYS A 137 7.61 -2.78 14.48
C LYS A 137 6.78 -1.56 14.87
N LEU A 138 5.74 -1.79 15.66
CA LEU A 138 5.07 -0.71 16.39
C LEU A 138 5.95 -0.27 17.56
N LEU A 139 6.24 1.03 17.64
CA LEU A 139 7.13 1.60 18.65
C LEU A 139 6.34 2.34 19.72
N GLY A 140 6.66 2.06 20.97
CA GLY A 140 6.31 2.85 22.14
C GLY A 140 7.31 3.99 22.39
N PRO A 141 7.10 4.78 23.46
CA PRO A 141 7.91 5.96 23.73
C PRO A 141 9.37 5.61 24.00
N GLY A 142 10.29 6.29 23.32
CA GLY A 142 11.74 6.08 23.42
C GLY A 142 12.28 4.87 22.66
N GLU A 143 11.42 4.09 22.00
CA GLU A 143 11.85 2.96 21.18
C GLU A 143 12.30 3.42 19.78
N GLU A 144 13.21 2.64 19.18
CA GLU A 144 13.63 2.79 17.79
C GLU A 144 13.64 1.44 17.08
N ASP A 145 13.44 1.45 15.77
CA ASP A 145 13.58 0.28 14.91
C ASP A 145 14.09 0.69 13.53
N LYS A 146 14.86 -0.20 12.90
CA LYS A 146 15.51 0.04 11.61
C LYS A 146 15.09 -1.01 10.60
N ILE A 147 14.66 -0.55 9.44
CA ILE A 147 14.34 -1.39 8.28
C ILE A 147 15.32 -1.12 7.15
N THR A 148 15.61 -2.18 6.39
CA THR A 148 16.42 -2.12 5.17
C THR A 148 15.63 -2.75 4.04
N PHE A 149 15.51 -2.07 2.91
CA PHE A 149 14.80 -2.56 1.73
C PHE A 149 15.40 -1.99 0.45
N THR A 150 14.98 -2.52 -0.70
CA THR A 150 15.36 -1.99 -2.01
C THR A 150 14.08 -1.73 -2.80
N VAL A 151 14.05 -0.62 -3.53
CA VAL A 151 12.94 -0.21 -4.39
C VAL A 151 13.47 0.18 -5.76
N GLU A 152 12.64 -0.07 -6.77
CA GLU A 152 12.86 0.45 -8.11
C GLU A 152 12.57 1.95 -8.16
N LYS A 153 12.88 2.57 -9.30
CA LYS A 153 12.54 3.96 -9.55
C LYS A 153 11.03 4.16 -9.45
N GLY A 154 10.61 5.16 -8.68
CA GLY A 154 9.19 5.43 -8.48
C GLY A 154 8.88 6.25 -7.23
N VAL A 155 7.59 6.44 -6.99
CA VAL A 155 7.06 7.14 -5.81
C VAL A 155 6.28 6.16 -4.95
N TYR A 156 6.66 6.08 -3.68
CA TYR A 156 6.11 5.15 -2.70
C TYR A 156 5.52 5.95 -1.54
N ASP A 157 4.28 5.64 -1.15
CA ASP A 157 3.74 6.21 0.08
C ASP A 157 4.34 5.48 1.29
N PHE A 158 4.67 6.25 2.33
CA PHE A 158 4.89 5.69 3.65
C PHE A 158 3.89 6.25 4.64
N ILE A 159 3.47 5.44 5.60
CA ILE A 159 2.45 5.81 6.59
C ILE A 159 2.79 5.26 7.98
N CYS A 160 2.17 5.84 9.00
CA CYS A 160 1.88 5.13 10.25
C CYS A 160 0.51 4.46 10.12
N SER A 161 0.45 3.15 10.33
CA SER A 161 -0.76 2.34 10.21
C SER A 161 -1.50 2.12 11.53
N PHE A 162 -0.97 2.66 12.64
CA PHE A 162 -1.68 2.68 13.91
C PHE A 162 -3.06 3.34 13.75
N PRO A 163 -4.13 2.84 14.42
CA PRO A 163 -5.50 3.27 14.18
C PRO A 163 -5.66 4.79 14.20
N GLY A 164 -6.17 5.34 13.09
CA GLY A 164 -6.42 6.78 12.93
C GLY A 164 -5.22 7.63 12.50
N HIS A 165 -3.99 7.10 12.49
CA HIS A 165 -2.80 7.91 12.20
C HIS A 165 -2.54 8.12 10.70
N TYR A 166 -2.87 7.13 9.85
CA TYR A 166 -2.55 7.14 8.42
C TYR A 166 -3.07 8.36 7.65
N GLY A 167 -4.10 9.04 8.16
CA GLY A 167 -4.63 10.26 7.55
C GLY A 167 -3.65 11.43 7.57
N VAL A 168 -2.79 11.49 8.59
CA VAL A 168 -1.89 12.62 8.88
C VAL A 168 -0.41 12.21 8.99
N MET A 169 -0.12 11.03 9.53
CA MET A 169 1.24 10.48 9.62
C MET A 169 1.58 9.73 8.34
N LYS A 170 1.93 10.49 7.30
CA LYS A 170 2.26 9.96 5.98
C LYS A 170 3.23 10.85 5.24
N GLY A 171 3.87 10.29 4.23
CA GLY A 171 4.72 11.02 3.31
C GLY A 171 5.06 10.20 2.08
N LYS A 172 6.01 10.68 1.29
CA LYS A 172 6.44 10.03 0.05
C LYS A 172 7.93 9.76 0.05
N ILE A 173 8.31 8.54 -0.34
CA ILE A 173 9.65 8.19 -0.77
C ILE A 173 9.70 8.33 -2.29
N VAL A 174 10.62 9.14 -2.80
CA VAL A 174 10.93 9.25 -4.22
C VAL A 174 12.26 8.56 -4.46
N ALA A 175 12.21 7.44 -5.17
CA ALA A 175 13.37 6.68 -5.61
C ALA A 175 13.71 7.08 -7.05
N GLU A 176 14.91 7.62 -7.27
CA GLU A 176 15.33 8.17 -8.58
C GLU A 176 16.51 7.46 -9.24
#